data_AF-A0A2M7ST56-F1
#
_entry.id   AF-A0A2M7ST56-F1
#
_cell.length_a   1.000
_cell.length_b   1.000
_cell.length_c   1.000
_cell.angle_alpha   90.00
_cell.angle_beta   90.00
_cell.angle_gamma   90.00
#
_symmetry.space_group_name_H-M   'P 1'
#
loop_
_entity.id
_entity.type
_entity.pdbx_description
1 polymer ?
#
loop_
_entity_poly.entity_id
_entity_poly.type
_entity_poly.pdbx_seq_one_letter_code
_entity_poly.pdbx_strand_id
1 'polypeptide(L)'
;DVDALEPLDAASREMLREQVQRALAGLSERERQVLELRFGLVDGKDHTLEEVSRYFNVTRERIRQIEAKALRKLRHPTRSRHLRDYLG
;
A
#
# COMPACT_ATOMS: atom_id res chain seq x y z
N ASP A 1 12.61 9.97 25.92
CA ASP A 1 11.78 10.95 25.20
C ASP A 1 11.22 10.37 23.90
N VAL A 2 10.13 9.59 23.96
CA VAL A 2 9.40 9.12 22.77
C VAL A 2 7.91 8.86 23.08
N ASP A 3 7.21 9.82 23.68
CA ASP A 3 5.79 9.62 24.08
C ASP A 3 4.85 10.75 23.65
N ALA A 4 5.06 11.29 22.45
CA ALA A 4 4.12 12.24 21.86
C ALA A 4 3.97 12.00 20.35
N LEU A 5 3.39 10.86 19.99
CA LEU A 5 2.71 10.74 18.70
C LEU A 5 1.34 11.43 18.87
N GLU A 6 1.31 12.73 18.56
CA GLU A 6 0.14 13.60 18.71
C GLU A 6 -1.11 12.96 18.08
N PRO A 7 -2.31 13.13 18.65
CA PRO A 7 -3.56 12.55 18.14
C PRO A 7 -3.91 12.94 16.70
N LEU A 8 -3.33 14.04 16.19
CA LEU A 8 -3.39 14.43 14.77
C LEU A 8 -2.73 13.37 13.87
N ASP A 9 -1.68 12.74 14.37
CA ASP A 9 -0.89 11.71 13.70
C ASP A 9 -1.63 10.36 13.72
N ALA A 10 -2.40 10.06 14.78
CA ALA A 10 -3.23 8.85 14.85
C ALA A 10 -4.40 8.88 13.86
N ALA A 11 -5.17 9.97 13.82
CA ALA A 11 -6.25 10.14 12.84
C ALA A 11 -5.72 10.16 11.39
N SER A 12 -4.57 10.81 11.16
CA SER A 12 -3.89 10.81 9.86
C SER A 12 -3.41 9.42 9.46
N ARG A 13 -2.86 8.64 10.39
CA ARG A 13 -2.47 7.24 10.17
C ARG A 13 -3.66 6.34 9.87
N GLU A 14 -4.78 6.55 10.53
CA GLU A 14 -6.00 5.77 10.31
C GLU A 14 -6.63 6.09 8.95
N MET A 15 -6.70 7.37 8.58
CA MET A 15 -7.09 7.80 7.22
C MET A 15 -6.14 7.27 6.15
N LEU A 16 -4.83 7.26 6.42
CA LEU A 16 -3.83 6.68 5.53
C LEU A 16 -4.04 5.17 5.38
N ARG A 17 -4.29 4.47 6.48
CA ARG A 17 -4.56 3.03 6.51
C ARG A 17 -5.83 2.68 5.72
N GLU A 18 -6.91 3.44 5.87
CA GLU A 18 -8.13 3.24 5.09
C GLU A 18 -7.91 3.48 3.60
N GLN A 19 -7.23 4.57 3.22
CA GLN A 19 -6.94 4.87 1.82
C GLN A 19 -6.08 3.77 1.20
N VAL A 20 -5.09 3.28 1.95
CA VAL A 20 -4.26 2.16 1.54
C VAL A 20 -5.09 0.88 1.43
N GLN A 21 -5.94 0.53 2.39
CA GLN A 21 -6.81 -0.66 2.27
C GLN A 21 -7.75 -0.60 1.06
N ARG A 22 -8.38 0.56 0.80
CA ARG A 22 -9.22 0.77 -0.39
C ARG A 22 -8.42 0.63 -1.68
N ALA A 23 -7.20 1.15 -1.69
CA ALA A 23 -6.27 0.97 -2.80
C ALA A 23 -5.93 -0.52 -3.01
N LEU A 24 -5.62 -1.25 -1.95
CA LEU A 24 -5.23 -2.66 -1.98
C LEU A 24 -6.39 -3.60 -2.38
N ALA A 25 -7.64 -3.24 -2.11
CA ALA A 25 -8.82 -4.04 -2.47
C ALA A 25 -8.91 -4.37 -3.97
N GLY A 26 -8.35 -3.52 -4.83
CA GLY A 26 -8.33 -3.71 -6.27
C GLY A 26 -7.09 -4.45 -6.80
N LEU A 27 -6.21 -4.92 -5.94
CA LEU A 27 -4.98 -5.61 -6.30
C LEU A 27 -5.13 -7.13 -6.16
N SER A 28 -4.29 -7.89 -6.85
CA SER A 28 -4.22 -9.34 -6.59
C SER A 28 -3.58 -9.60 -5.22
N GLU A 29 -3.82 -10.78 -4.65
CA GLU A 29 -3.25 -11.20 -3.36
C GLU A 29 -1.74 -10.94 -3.28
N ARG A 30 -0.99 -11.33 -4.32
CA ARG A 30 0.46 -11.08 -4.40
C ARG A 30 0.84 -9.60 -4.48
N GLU A 31 0.09 -8.80 -5.24
CA GLU A 31 0.34 -7.36 -5.33
C GLU A 31 0.09 -6.68 -3.98
N ARG A 32 -0.97 -7.10 -3.27
CA ARG A 32 -1.30 -6.61 -1.94
C ARG A 32 -0.23 -6.99 -0.91
N GLN A 33 0.14 -8.26 -0.82
CA GLN A 33 1.16 -8.71 0.15
C GLN A 33 2.53 -8.04 -0.08
N VAL A 34 2.92 -7.81 -1.33
CA VAL A 34 4.16 -7.08 -1.64
C VAL A 34 4.11 -5.64 -1.14
N LEU A 35 2.99 -4.94 -1.31
CA LEU A 35 2.84 -3.58 -0.78
C LEU A 35 2.70 -3.56 0.74
N GLU A 36 1.99 -4.53 1.32
CA GLU A 36 1.85 -4.68 2.77
C GLU A 36 3.19 -4.85 3.47
N LEU A 37 4.10 -5.67 2.93
CA LEU A 37 5.46 -5.79 3.44
C LEU A 37 6.30 -4.53 3.14
N ARG A 38 6.19 -3.94 1.95
CA ARG A 38 6.97 -2.74 1.57
C ARG A 38 6.70 -1.53 2.47
N PHE A 39 5.46 -1.38 2.94
CA PHE A 39 4.99 -0.24 3.73
C PHE A 39 4.65 -0.62 5.18
N GLY A 40 5.07 -1.80 5.65
CA GLY A 40 4.87 -2.24 7.03
C GLY A 40 3.41 -2.26 7.47
N LEU A 41 2.46 -2.51 6.56
CA LEU A 41 1.03 -2.42 6.85
C LEU A 41 0.52 -3.55 7.75
N VAL A 42 1.32 -4.61 7.88
CA VAL A 42 1.01 -5.82 8.66
C VAL A 42 1.80 -5.84 9.96
N ASP A 43 3.10 -5.59 9.90
CA ASP A 43 4.05 -5.75 11.00
C ASP A 43 4.60 -4.40 11.54
N GLY A 44 4.18 -3.28 10.94
CA GLY A 44 4.60 -1.94 11.33
C GLY A 44 6.01 -1.56 10.87
N LYS A 45 6.66 -2.38 10.03
CA LYS A 45 8.03 -2.16 9.57
C LYS A 45 8.12 -2.16 8.05
N ASP A 46 8.70 -1.11 7.51
CA ASP A 46 8.96 -1.03 6.07
C ASP A 46 10.06 -2.01 5.68
N HIS A 47 9.76 -2.91 4.74
CA HIS A 47 10.75 -3.80 4.15
C HIS A 47 11.32 -3.25 2.84
N THR A 48 12.59 -3.49 2.62
CA THR A 48 13.29 -3.18 1.36
C THR A 48 12.86 -4.13 0.25
N LEU A 49 13.03 -3.72 -1.02
CA LEU A 49 12.79 -4.59 -2.18
C LEU A 49 13.58 -5.90 -2.09
N GLU A 50 14.74 -5.89 -1.43
CA GLU A 50 15.59 -7.06 -1.30
C GLU A 50 15.05 -8.05 -0.26
N GLU A 51 14.62 -7.57 0.91
CA GLU A 51 13.97 -8.41 1.92
C GLU A 51 12.68 -9.03 1.40
N VAL A 52 11.86 -8.23 0.71
CA VAL A 52 10.63 -8.71 0.07
C VAL A 52 10.95 -9.72 -1.03
N SER A 53 12.02 -9.50 -1.81
CA SER A 53 12.43 -10.46 -2.84
C SER A 53 12.85 -11.82 -2.26
N ARG A 54 13.54 -11.82 -1.10
CA ARG A 54 13.92 -13.03 -0.36
C ARG A 54 12.69 -13.73 0.21
N TYR A 55 11.76 -12.98 0.79
CA TYR A 55 10.51 -13.52 1.35
C TYR A 55 9.66 -14.23 0.29
N PHE A 56 9.49 -13.62 -0.89
CA PHE A 56 8.70 -14.21 -1.98
C PHE A 56 9.50 -15.18 -2.88
N ASN A 57 10.79 -15.37 -2.61
CA ASN A 57 11.71 -16.14 -3.45
C ASN A 57 11.66 -15.77 -4.93
N VAL A 58 11.69 -14.46 -5.21
CA VAL A 58 11.69 -13.89 -6.57
C VAL A 58 12.80 -12.88 -6.70
N THR A 59 13.10 -12.44 -7.94
CA THR A 59 14.11 -11.42 -8.15
C THR A 59 13.65 -10.04 -7.66
N ARG A 60 14.60 -9.20 -7.27
CA ARG A 60 14.34 -7.80 -6.88
C ARG A 60 13.59 -7.03 -7.98
N GLU A 61 13.95 -7.25 -9.24
CA GLU A 61 13.29 -6.61 -10.38
C GLU A 61 11.83 -7.08 -10.51
N ARG A 62 11.53 -8.33 -10.16
CA ARG A 62 10.14 -8.81 -10.14
C ARG A 62 9.30 -8.08 -9.09
N ILE A 63 9.84 -7.83 -7.90
CA ILE A 63 9.17 -7.04 -6.86
C ILE A 63 8.93 -5.60 -7.35
N ARG A 64 9.93 -4.98 -7.98
CA ARG A 64 9.81 -3.64 -8.56
C ARG A 64 8.70 -3.56 -9.62
N GLN A 65 8.60 -4.56 -10.49
CA GLN A 65 7.55 -4.63 -11.50
C GLN A 65 6.15 -4.76 -10.87
N ILE A 66 6.02 -5.57 -9.80
CA ILE A 66 4.77 -5.74 -9.06
C ILE A 66 4.35 -4.42 -8.42
N GLU A 67 5.28 -3.74 -7.74
CA GLU A 67 5.05 -2.42 -7.12
C GLU A 67 4.62 -1.38 -8.17
N ALA A 68 5.35 -1.25 -9.28
CA ALA A 68 5.00 -0.34 -10.36
C ALA A 68 3.62 -0.64 -10.97
N LYS A 69 3.30 -1.93 -11.17
CA LYS A 69 2.00 -2.36 -11.69
C LYS A 69 0.87 -2.04 -10.71
N ALA A 70 1.09 -2.28 -9.42
CA ALA A 70 0.12 -1.98 -8.38
C ALA A 70 -0.12 -0.47 -8.29
N LEU A 71 0.93 0.36 -8.20
CA LEU A 71 0.83 1.82 -8.22
C LEU A 71 0.10 2.35 -9.46
N ARG A 72 0.33 1.74 -10.62
CA ARG A 72 -0.41 2.09 -11.85
C ARG A 72 -1.90 1.78 -11.75
N LYS A 73 -2.27 0.65 -11.12
CA LYS A 73 -3.68 0.30 -10.85
C LYS A 73 -4.33 1.24 -9.84
N LEU A 74 -3.58 1.72 -8.85
CA LEU A 74 -4.06 2.70 -7.86
C LEU A 74 -4.33 4.07 -8.48
N ARG A 75 -3.49 4.48 -9.44
CA ARG A 75 -3.61 5.76 -10.15
C ARG A 75 -4.63 5.76 -11.31
N HIS A 76 -5.28 4.64 -11.60
CA HIS A 76 -6.12 4.54 -12.80
C HIS A 76 -7.49 5.20 -12.62
N PRO A 77 -7.87 6.18 -13.45
CA PRO A 77 -9.06 7.00 -13.23
C PRO A 77 -10.39 6.24 -13.37
N THR A 78 -10.41 5.09 -14.04
CA THR A 78 -11.62 4.25 -14.12
C THR A 78 -12.03 3.66 -12.77
N ARG A 79 -11.12 3.59 -11.78
CA ARG A 79 -11.45 3.30 -10.37
C ARG A 79 -11.76 4.56 -9.54
N SER A 80 -11.24 5.72 -9.92
CA SER A 80 -11.69 7.02 -9.35
C SER A 80 -13.04 7.49 -9.91
N ARG A 81 -13.54 6.86 -10.97
CA ARG A 81 -14.83 7.22 -11.59
C ARG A 81 -16.03 6.80 -10.74
N HIS A 82 -15.93 5.74 -9.93
CA HIS A 82 -16.97 5.40 -8.95
C HIS A 82 -17.15 6.43 -7.83
N LEU A 83 -16.19 7.35 -7.63
CA LEU A 83 -16.32 8.46 -6.69
C LEU A 83 -16.91 9.73 -7.31
N ARG A 84 -16.87 9.89 -8.65
CA ARG A 84 -17.49 11.06 -9.32
C ARG A 84 -19.00 10.91 -9.49
N ASP A 85 -19.49 9.68 -9.60
CA ASP A 85 -20.94 9.42 -9.72
C ASP A 85 -21.68 9.59 -8.38
N TYR A 86 -20.97 9.76 -7.25
CA TYR A 86 -21.54 9.95 -5.90
C TYR A 86 -21.48 11.39 -5.38
N LEU A 87 -20.85 12.31 -6.14
CA LEU A 87 -20.72 13.74 -5.82
C LEU A 87 -21.39 14.61 -6.90
N GLY A 88 -22.50 14.10 -7.46
CA GLY A 88 -23.48 14.93 -8.17
C GLY A 88 -24.21 15.86 -7.20
#